data_AF-A0A948MSA0-F1
#
_entry.id   AF-A0A948MSA0-F1
#
_cell.length_a   1.000
_cell.length_b   1.000
_cell.length_c   1.000
_cell.angle_alpha   90.00
_cell.angle_beta   90.00
_cell.angle_gamma   90.00
#
_symmetry.space_group_name_H-M   'P 1'
#
loop_
_entity.id
_entity.type
_entity.pdbx_description
1 polymer ?
#
loop_
_entity_poly.entity_id
_entity_poly.type
_entity_poly.pdbx_seq_one_letter_code
_entity_poly.pdbx_strand_id
1 'polypeptide(L)'
;TKTAGDALRERTGVCRDFAQLSVALCRAMNIPARYASGYLGDIGIAPSGPGDFCAWFEVFLEGRWYTFDARYNTPRIGRVLMVRGRDAADGAMITSFGKYDLKSFRVWTDEVVGMGSDADMLKLLETRPDAPALTLAPT
;
A
#
# COMPACT_ATOMS: atom_id res chain seq x y z
N THR A 1 2.71 2.72 -17.33
CA THR A 1 2.92 3.39 -16.02
C THR A 1 2.12 4.67 -16.00
N LYS A 2 1.36 4.93 -14.92
CA LYS A 2 0.51 6.14 -14.77
C LYS A 2 1.22 7.19 -13.88
N THR A 3 1.20 8.45 -14.28
CA THR A 3 1.75 9.59 -13.50
C THR A 3 0.66 10.32 -12.71
N ALA A 4 1.06 11.24 -11.82
CA ALA A 4 0.13 12.13 -11.12
C ALA A 4 -0.72 12.97 -12.09
N GLY A 5 -0.13 13.48 -13.17
CA GLY A 5 -0.86 14.27 -14.19
C GLY A 5 -1.88 13.44 -14.95
N ASP A 6 -1.59 12.16 -15.21
CA ASP A 6 -2.54 11.23 -15.82
C ASP A 6 -3.70 10.94 -14.87
N ALA A 7 -3.41 10.61 -13.60
CA ALA A 7 -4.43 10.39 -12.58
C ALA A 7 -5.36 11.59 -12.40
N LEU A 8 -4.82 12.82 -12.42
CA LEU A 8 -5.60 14.06 -12.35
C LEU A 8 -6.54 14.23 -13.55
N ARG A 9 -6.06 13.97 -14.76
CA ARG A 9 -6.85 14.10 -15.99
C ARG A 9 -7.91 13.02 -16.12
N GLU A 10 -7.53 11.78 -15.88
CA GLU A 10 -8.41 10.61 -16.06
C GLU A 10 -9.41 10.44 -14.93
N ARG A 11 -9.12 10.98 -13.73
CA ARG A 11 -9.95 10.86 -12.52
C ARG A 11 -10.26 9.41 -12.13
N THR A 12 -9.39 8.49 -12.52
CA THR A 12 -9.46 7.07 -12.20
C THR A 12 -8.05 6.53 -11.95
N GLY A 13 -7.95 5.57 -11.05
CA GLY A 13 -6.68 4.97 -10.64
C GLY A 13 -6.84 4.06 -9.44
N VAL A 14 -5.72 3.46 -9.04
CA VAL A 14 -5.62 2.65 -7.82
C VAL A 14 -4.92 3.41 -6.70
N CYS A 15 -4.73 2.80 -5.52
CA CYS A 15 -4.10 3.44 -4.36
C CYS A 15 -2.77 4.15 -4.70
N ARG A 16 -1.91 3.53 -5.51
CA ARG A 16 -0.65 4.11 -6.00
C ARG A 16 -0.86 5.45 -6.68
N ASP A 17 -1.84 5.53 -7.57
CA ASP A 17 -2.07 6.69 -8.43
C ASP A 17 -2.61 7.87 -7.60
N PHE A 18 -3.56 7.58 -6.69
CA PHE A 18 -4.07 8.58 -5.76
C PHE A 18 -2.99 9.08 -4.79
N ALA A 19 -2.16 8.18 -4.24
CA ALA A 19 -1.06 8.57 -3.34
C ALA A 19 -0.05 9.47 -4.05
N GLN A 20 0.36 9.13 -5.28
CA GLN A 20 1.27 9.97 -6.06
C GLN A 20 0.66 11.33 -6.42
N LEU A 21 -0.62 11.36 -6.80
CA LEU A 21 -1.34 12.60 -7.07
C LEU A 21 -1.41 13.49 -5.83
N SER A 22 -1.76 12.94 -4.67
CA SER A 22 -1.80 13.68 -3.40
C SER A 22 -0.43 14.26 -3.03
N VAL A 23 0.65 13.48 -3.16
CA VAL A 23 2.02 13.97 -2.94
C VAL A 23 2.34 15.14 -3.88
N ALA A 24 1.99 15.03 -5.16
CA ALA A 24 2.23 16.09 -6.14
C ALA A 24 1.46 17.37 -5.80
N LEU A 25 0.17 17.25 -5.43
CA LEU A 25 -0.67 18.39 -5.05
C LEU A 25 -0.17 19.09 -3.78
N CYS A 26 0.23 18.34 -2.75
CA CYS A 26 0.84 18.91 -1.55
C CYS A 26 2.12 19.69 -1.88
N ARG A 27 3.02 19.10 -2.67
CA ARG A 27 4.28 19.75 -3.06
C ARG A 27 4.05 20.98 -3.93
N ALA A 28 3.03 20.98 -4.80
CA ALA A 28 2.65 22.16 -5.58
C ALA A 28 2.18 23.34 -4.70
N MET A 29 1.72 23.06 -3.48
CA MET A 29 1.36 24.06 -2.46
C MET A 29 2.50 24.34 -1.46
N ASN A 30 3.75 23.91 -1.77
CA ASN A 30 4.91 24.00 -0.87
C ASN A 30 4.77 23.25 0.46
N ILE A 31 3.91 22.22 0.50
CA ILE A 31 3.74 21.37 1.68
C ILE A 31 4.60 20.12 1.49
N PRO A 32 5.55 19.81 2.40
CA PRO A 32 6.35 18.61 2.29
C PRO A 32 5.47 17.36 2.43
N ALA A 33 5.49 16.51 1.40
CA ALA A 33 4.78 15.25 1.38
C ALA A 33 5.67 14.14 0.84
N ARG A 34 5.44 12.90 1.26
CA ARG A 34 6.15 11.71 0.80
C ARG A 34 5.21 10.55 0.53
N TYR A 35 5.64 9.68 -0.37
CA TYR A 35 4.96 8.43 -0.68
C TYR A 35 5.28 7.41 0.40
N ALA A 36 4.29 6.60 0.77
CA ALA A 36 4.44 5.48 1.68
C ALA A 36 3.70 4.27 1.14
N SER A 37 4.27 3.08 1.33
CA SER A 37 3.63 1.83 0.94
C SER A 37 3.95 0.73 1.94
N GLY A 38 3.03 -0.21 2.05
CA GLY A 38 3.07 -1.24 3.07
C GLY A 38 1.88 -2.17 3.00
N TYR A 39 1.73 -2.96 4.04
CA TYR A 39 0.56 -3.78 4.25
C TYR A 39 -0.59 -2.94 4.81
N LEU A 40 -1.79 -3.21 4.33
CA LEU A 40 -3.03 -2.73 4.91
C LEU A 40 -4.08 -3.83 4.69
N GLY A 41 -4.36 -4.58 5.76
CA GLY A 41 -5.43 -5.57 5.75
C GLY A 41 -6.81 -4.95 6.02
N ASP A 42 -7.80 -5.82 6.10
CA ASP A 42 -9.18 -5.47 6.45
C ASP A 42 -9.43 -5.49 7.97
N ILE A 43 -8.37 -5.26 8.76
CA ILE A 43 -8.45 -5.18 10.22
C ILE A 43 -9.38 -4.03 10.63
N GLY A 44 -10.43 -4.35 11.37
CA GLY A 44 -11.45 -3.41 11.81
C GLY A 44 -12.48 -3.00 10.75
N ILE A 45 -12.51 -3.64 9.57
CA ILE A 45 -13.56 -3.44 8.57
C ILE A 45 -14.03 -4.77 7.95
N ALA A 46 -15.06 -4.72 7.09
CA ALA A 46 -15.49 -5.91 6.36
C ALA A 46 -14.43 -6.35 5.31
N PRO A 47 -14.22 -7.66 5.10
CA PRO A 47 -13.33 -8.16 4.05
C PRO A 47 -13.67 -7.60 2.66
N SER A 48 -12.66 -7.18 1.93
CA SER A 48 -12.79 -6.45 0.66
C SER A 48 -12.30 -7.24 -0.57
N GLY A 49 -11.79 -8.46 -0.37
CA GLY A 49 -11.32 -9.35 -1.43
C GLY A 49 -9.93 -9.92 -1.14
N PRO A 50 -9.21 -10.42 -2.16
CA PRO A 50 -7.82 -10.83 -2.02
C PRO A 50 -6.95 -9.66 -1.53
N GLY A 51 -6.02 -9.94 -0.61
CA GLY A 51 -5.11 -8.93 -0.08
C GLY A 51 -4.13 -8.41 -1.14
N ASP A 52 -3.76 -7.14 -0.98
CA ASP A 52 -2.78 -6.44 -1.82
C ASP A 52 -1.91 -5.52 -0.93
N PHE A 53 -0.79 -5.06 -1.47
CA PHE A 53 -0.10 -3.92 -0.88
C PHE A 53 -0.94 -2.65 -1.06
N CYS A 54 -0.82 -1.75 -0.09
CA CYS A 54 -1.45 -0.45 -0.16
C CYS A 54 -0.39 0.64 -0.28
N ALA A 55 -0.77 1.70 -0.98
CA ALA A 55 -0.02 2.94 -1.07
C ALA A 55 -0.85 4.07 -0.47
N TRP A 56 -0.20 4.90 0.34
CA TRP A 56 -0.77 6.09 0.94
C TRP A 56 0.28 7.21 0.90
N PHE A 57 -0.04 8.36 1.50
CA PHE A 57 0.91 9.46 1.58
C PHE A 57 1.02 9.99 2.99
N GLU A 58 2.16 10.58 3.28
CA GLU A 58 2.40 11.28 4.54
C GLU A 58 2.71 12.74 4.26
N VAL A 59 2.17 13.64 5.07
CA VAL A 59 2.37 15.08 4.97
C VAL A 59 3.02 15.59 6.24
N PHE A 60 4.05 16.41 6.11
CA PHE A 60 4.74 17.01 7.24
C PHE A 60 4.04 18.30 7.66
N LEU A 61 3.42 18.28 8.84
CA LEU A 61 2.70 19.41 9.41
C LEU A 61 3.14 19.55 10.86
N GLU A 62 3.38 20.79 11.32
CA GLU A 62 3.66 21.09 12.73
C GLU A 62 4.76 20.21 13.37
N GLY A 63 5.84 19.94 12.64
CA GLY A 63 6.98 19.17 13.16
C GLY A 63 6.81 17.64 13.13
N ARG A 64 5.72 17.11 12.56
CA ARG A 64 5.52 15.65 12.44
C ARG A 64 4.89 15.21 11.12
N TRP A 65 5.06 13.93 10.81
CA TRP A 65 4.45 13.29 9.65
C TRP A 65 3.06 12.75 10.01
N TYR A 66 2.05 13.17 9.25
CA TYR A 66 0.68 12.70 9.36
C TYR A 66 0.35 11.78 8.18
N THR A 67 -0.33 10.66 8.45
CA THR A 67 -0.77 9.71 7.42
C THR A 67 -2.11 10.11 6.84
N PHE A 68 -2.20 10.10 5.52
CA PHE A 68 -3.42 10.35 4.76
C PHE A 68 -3.61 9.29 3.68
N ASP A 69 -4.87 8.97 3.38
CA ASP A 69 -5.21 7.93 2.41
C ASP A 69 -6.40 8.40 1.54
N ALA A 70 -6.07 8.86 0.34
CA ALA A 70 -7.06 9.39 -0.60
C ALA A 70 -7.97 8.30 -1.21
N ARG A 71 -7.64 7.01 -1.07
CA ARG A 71 -8.48 5.92 -1.59
C ARG A 71 -9.71 5.69 -0.72
N TYR A 72 -9.53 5.71 0.60
CA TYR A 72 -10.61 5.40 1.55
C TYR A 72 -11.20 6.64 2.22
N ASN A 73 -10.44 7.75 2.29
CA ASN A 73 -10.83 9.00 2.96
C ASN A 73 -11.41 8.80 4.38
N THR A 74 -11.03 7.71 5.04
CA THR A 74 -11.48 7.29 6.37
C THR A 74 -10.28 6.66 7.08
N PRO A 75 -10.03 6.95 8.36
CA PRO A 75 -8.96 6.31 9.11
C PRO A 75 -9.10 4.78 9.09
N ARG A 76 -8.00 4.09 8.82
CA ARG A 76 -7.89 2.62 8.89
C ARG A 76 -6.81 2.24 9.88
N ILE A 77 -6.99 1.15 10.61
CA ILE A 77 -5.96 0.58 11.50
C ILE A 77 -5.15 -0.50 10.78
N GLY A 78 -4.09 -0.99 11.42
CA GLY A 78 -3.33 -2.14 10.90
C GLY A 78 -2.39 -1.84 9.72
N ARG A 79 -1.94 -0.59 9.54
CA ARG A 79 -0.89 -0.28 8.55
C ARG A 79 0.46 -0.79 9.06
N VAL A 80 1.10 -1.64 8.27
CA VAL A 80 2.50 -2.02 8.48
C VAL A 80 3.33 -1.38 7.37
N LEU A 81 4.04 -0.32 7.74
CA LEU A 81 4.87 0.42 6.81
C LEU A 81 6.05 -0.44 6.32
N MET A 82 6.25 -0.49 5.01
CA MET A 82 7.45 -1.10 4.41
C MET A 82 8.43 -0.06 3.90
N VAL A 83 7.94 0.93 3.14
CA VAL A 83 8.81 1.86 2.42
C VAL A 83 8.25 3.27 2.41
N ARG A 84 9.16 4.25 2.44
CA ARG A 84 8.90 5.66 2.22
C ARG A 84 9.81 6.17 1.11
N GLY A 85 9.28 7.04 0.26
CA GLY A 85 10.02 7.56 -0.89
C GLY A 85 9.46 8.87 -1.41
N ARG A 86 10.08 9.42 -2.45
CA ARG A 86 9.59 10.64 -3.09
C ARG A 86 8.31 10.37 -3.89
N ASP A 87 8.22 9.20 -4.51
CA ASP A 87 7.07 8.67 -5.24
C ASP A 87 7.17 7.14 -5.31
N ALA A 88 6.41 6.48 -6.19
CA ALA A 88 6.38 5.01 -6.26
C ALA A 88 7.59 4.39 -7.00
N ALA A 89 8.45 5.17 -7.64
CA ALA A 89 9.71 4.67 -8.19
C ALA A 89 10.68 4.28 -7.06
N ASP A 90 10.67 5.04 -5.95
CA ASP A 90 11.46 4.74 -4.74
C ASP A 90 10.85 3.60 -3.90
N GLY A 91 9.63 3.15 -4.23
CA GLY A 91 8.87 2.14 -3.45
C GLY A 91 8.20 1.09 -4.33
N ALA A 92 8.82 0.74 -5.46
CA ALA A 92 8.31 -0.28 -6.36
C ALA A 92 8.36 -1.67 -5.70
N MET A 93 7.29 -2.46 -5.86
CA MET A 93 7.25 -3.86 -5.39
C MET A 93 8.33 -4.70 -6.07
N ILE A 94 8.44 -4.58 -7.39
CA ILE A 94 9.43 -5.27 -8.22
C ILE A 94 9.93 -4.27 -9.26
N THR A 95 11.25 -4.13 -9.35
CA THR A 95 11.93 -3.47 -10.47
C THR A 95 12.55 -4.55 -11.34
N SER A 96 11.95 -4.81 -12.50
CA SER A 96 12.39 -5.87 -13.41
C SER A 96 13.18 -5.32 -14.60
N PHE A 97 14.21 -6.05 -15.00
CA PHE A 97 15.01 -5.76 -16.20
C PHE A 97 14.85 -6.93 -17.17
N GLY A 98 14.10 -6.72 -18.25
CA GLY A 98 13.69 -7.79 -19.18
C GLY A 98 12.22 -8.16 -19.06
N LYS A 99 11.80 -9.23 -19.75
CA LYS A 99 10.40 -9.69 -19.76
C LYS A 99 10.14 -10.61 -18.58
N TYR A 100 9.06 -10.34 -17.83
CA TYR A 100 8.58 -11.18 -16.73
C TYR A 100 7.06 -11.24 -16.77
N ASP A 101 6.51 -12.44 -16.59
CA ASP A 101 5.08 -12.67 -16.47
C ASP A 101 4.74 -12.96 -15.00
N LEU A 102 4.06 -12.03 -14.34
CA LEU A 102 3.53 -12.29 -13.00
C LEU A 102 2.34 -13.26 -13.11
N LYS A 103 2.53 -14.52 -12.70
CA LYS A 103 1.48 -15.55 -12.74
C LYS A 103 0.55 -15.52 -11.53
N SER A 104 1.07 -15.20 -10.36
CA SER A 104 0.28 -15.11 -9.13
C SER A 104 0.93 -14.19 -8.12
N PHE A 105 0.11 -13.49 -7.35
CA PHE A 105 0.55 -12.60 -6.29
C PHE A 105 -0.36 -12.76 -5.07
N ARG A 106 0.22 -12.93 -3.87
CA ARG A 106 -0.52 -13.12 -2.62
C ARG A 106 0.05 -12.19 -1.56
N VAL A 107 -0.82 -11.42 -0.95
CA VAL A 107 -0.54 -10.58 0.22
C VAL A 107 -1.61 -10.92 1.25
N TRP A 108 -1.20 -11.07 2.50
CA TRP A 108 -2.11 -11.28 3.63
C TRP A 108 -1.62 -10.45 4.81
N THR A 109 -2.56 -10.05 5.65
CA THR A 109 -2.28 -9.25 6.86
C THR A 109 -3.41 -9.52 7.82
N ASP A 110 -3.11 -10.31 8.84
CA ASP A 110 -4.08 -10.75 9.81
C ASP A 110 -3.89 -10.02 11.13
N GLU A 111 -5.00 -9.78 11.83
CA GLU A 111 -4.94 -9.31 13.21
C GLU A 111 -4.48 -10.46 14.11
N VAL A 112 -3.45 -10.20 14.91
CA VAL A 112 -2.97 -11.16 15.91
C VAL A 112 -3.64 -10.84 17.24
N VAL A 113 -4.62 -11.68 17.63
CA VAL A 113 -5.35 -11.53 18.89
C VAL A 113 -4.64 -12.28 20.00
N GLY A 114 -4.18 -11.54 21.01
CA GLY A 114 -3.41 -12.06 22.13
C GLY A 114 -1.92 -12.14 21.82
N MET A 115 -1.09 -11.65 22.75
CA MET A 115 0.36 -11.85 22.66
C MET A 115 0.67 -13.28 23.11
N GLY A 116 0.65 -14.22 22.15
CA GLY A 116 1.30 -15.52 22.32
C GLY A 116 2.79 -15.36 22.57
N SER A 117 3.47 -16.45 22.92
CA SER A 117 4.92 -16.44 23.02
C SER A 117 5.55 -16.14 21.65
N ASP A 118 6.80 -15.67 21.61
CA ASP A 118 7.54 -15.48 20.35
C ASP A 118 7.59 -16.78 19.52
N ALA A 119 7.60 -17.95 20.18
CA ALA A 119 7.54 -19.24 19.51
C ALA A 119 6.21 -19.47 18.76
N ASP A 120 5.09 -19.02 19.33
CA ASP A 120 3.78 -19.10 18.66
C ASP A 120 3.74 -18.18 17.43
N MET A 121 4.35 -17.00 17.53
CA MET A 121 4.45 -16.05 16.41
C MET A 121 5.33 -16.59 15.29
N LEU A 122 6.49 -17.15 15.63
CA LEU A 122 7.39 -17.75 14.64
C LEU A 122 6.72 -18.92 13.92
N LYS A 123 5.99 -19.76 14.65
CA LYS A 123 5.23 -20.88 14.07
C LYS A 123 4.15 -20.42 13.10
N LEU A 124 3.50 -19.29 13.36
CA LEU A 124 2.52 -18.69 12.43
C LEU A 124 3.17 -18.30 11.09
N LEU A 125 4.44 -17.88 11.11
CA LEU A 125 5.19 -17.47 9.91
C LEU A 125 5.73 -18.64 9.08
N GLU A 126 5.78 -19.86 9.64
CA GLU A 126 6.27 -21.05 8.93
C GLU A 126 5.34 -21.48 7.79
N THR A 127 4.06 -21.17 7.90
CA THR A 127 3.04 -21.55 6.91
C THR A 127 2.39 -20.34 6.29
N ARG A 128 2.35 -20.31 4.96
CA ARG A 128 1.55 -19.32 4.23
C ARG A 128 0.05 -19.61 4.44
N PRO A 129 -0.78 -18.62 4.80
CA PRO A 129 -2.22 -18.78 4.81
C PRO A 129 -2.78 -19.17 3.44
N ASP A 130 -3.88 -19.91 3.45
CA ASP A 130 -4.63 -20.20 2.23
C ASP A 130 -5.51 -19.01 1.84
N ALA A 131 -4.86 -17.94 1.37
CA ALA A 131 -5.50 -16.74 0.89
C ALA A 131 -5.60 -16.77 -0.65
N PRO A 132 -6.73 -16.31 -1.25
CA PRO A 132 -6.84 -16.22 -2.70
C PRO A 132 -5.73 -15.33 -3.28
N ALA A 133 -5.18 -15.74 -4.42
CA ALA A 133 -4.19 -14.93 -5.14
C ALA A 133 -4.89 -13.87 -6.00
N LEU A 134 -4.29 -12.69 -6.05
CA LEU A 134 -4.48 -11.80 -7.19
C LEU A 134 -3.86 -12.48 -8.41
N THR A 135 -4.72 -12.78 -9.38
CA THR A 135 -4.33 -13.29 -10.69
C THR A 135 -4.64 -12.22 -11.71
N LEU A 136 -3.66 -11.87 -12.54
CA LEU A 136 -3.93 -11.06 -13.71
C LEU A 136 -4.69 -11.97 -14.67
N ALA A 137 -5.88 -11.55 -15.11
CA ALA A 137 -6.63 -12.29 -16.12
C ALA A 137 -5.70 -12.54 -17.33
N PRO A 138 -5.71 -13.74 -17.93
CA PRO A 138 -4.94 -13.98 -19.13
C PRO A 138 -5.38 -12.97 -20.19
N THR A 139 -4.43 -12.12 -20.61
CA THR A 139 -4.57 -11.25 -21.78
C THR A 139 -4.74 -12.07 -23.05
#